data_AF-A0A9W9MBE4-F1
#
_entry.id   AF-A0A9W9MBE4-F1
#
_cell.length_a   1.000
_cell.length_b   1.000
_cell.length_c   1.000
_cell.angle_alpha   90.00
_cell.angle_beta   90.00
_cell.angle_gamma   90.00
#
_symmetry.space_group_name_H-M   'P 1'
#
loop_
_entity.id
_entity.type
_entity.pdbx_description
1 polymer ?
#
loop_
_entity_poly.entity_id
_entity_poly.type
_entity_poly.pdbx_seq_one_letter_code
_entity_poly.pdbx_strand_id
1 'polypeptide(L)'
;MSAIEPQDLIKPISVHGHKSILQFTTWDAQLFQDCWERLRPIPEISLSTLGPREIRNLCKFADEDLANQLLHRGVDLGSPHPNNGLPNWHQLLRQQNPEPMLRWFWSRNQELPRDLLTYAVRRNCVAGAKWISHHTESHDDWRQAISEAADKTERESAEIFKLLIQQLPPQYRRDDMGRTLSGQLLSTIVGRACVDSRSNVFLLRLRLQSDKACLEEVTVQKIQTIHELNTTAEVAGMKVQAMQAGLQLVTEALEAFEN
;
A
#
# COMPACT_ATOMS: atom_id res chain seq x y z
N MET A 1 6.13 -43.22 -11.10
CA MET A 1 6.64 -41.85 -11.38
C MET A 1 7.83 -41.64 -10.49
N SER A 2 9.03 -41.40 -11.05
CA SER A 2 10.22 -41.12 -10.23
C SER A 2 9.92 -39.92 -9.35
N ALA A 3 10.03 -40.09 -8.03
CA ALA A 3 9.92 -38.96 -7.13
C ALA A 3 11.03 -37.97 -7.51
N ILE A 4 10.67 -36.71 -7.76
CA ILE A 4 11.65 -35.62 -7.90
C ILE A 4 12.49 -35.67 -6.63
N GLU A 5 13.82 -35.71 -6.70
CA GLU A 5 14.64 -35.64 -5.48
C GLU A 5 14.79 -34.17 -5.04
N PRO A 6 15.03 -33.87 -3.75
CA PRO A 6 15.20 -32.48 -3.28
C PRO A 6 16.26 -31.70 -4.07
N GLN A 7 17.35 -32.37 -4.46
CA GLN A 7 18.41 -31.76 -5.28
C GLN A 7 17.94 -31.35 -6.67
N ASP A 8 16.91 -31.99 -7.22
CA ASP A 8 16.37 -31.64 -8.53
C ASP A 8 15.56 -30.33 -8.51
N LEU A 9 15.14 -29.88 -7.33
CA LEU A 9 14.44 -28.60 -7.16
C LEU A 9 15.33 -27.39 -7.45
N ILE A 10 16.64 -27.53 -7.25
CA ILE A 10 17.64 -26.47 -7.48
C ILE A 10 18.36 -26.59 -8.82
N LYS A 11 18.22 -27.73 -9.52
CA LYS A 11 18.82 -27.92 -10.84
C LYS A 11 18.02 -27.16 -11.90
N PRO A 12 18.68 -26.55 -12.91
CA PRO A 12 17.99 -25.98 -14.06
C PRO A 12 17.15 -27.05 -14.77
N ILE A 13 15.91 -26.70 -15.15
CA ILE A 13 14.94 -27.64 -15.75
C ILE A 13 15.38 -28.09 -17.16
N SER A 14 16.30 -27.36 -17.82
CA SER A 14 16.85 -27.71 -19.13
C SER A 14 18.17 -26.98 -19.38
N VAL A 15 18.98 -27.48 -20.33
CA VAL A 15 20.17 -26.80 -20.88
C VAL A 15 19.83 -25.41 -21.44
N HIS A 16 18.58 -25.18 -21.85
CA HIS A 16 18.08 -23.87 -22.31
C HIS A 16 17.18 -23.18 -21.28
N GLY A 17 16.79 -23.90 -20.22
CA GLY A 17 16.01 -23.38 -19.12
C GLY A 17 16.93 -22.81 -18.05
N HIS A 18 17.14 -21.49 -18.04
CA HIS A 18 18.00 -20.83 -17.05
C HIS A 18 17.44 -20.82 -15.62
N LYS A 19 16.33 -21.53 -15.35
CA LYS A 19 15.62 -21.51 -14.07
C LYS A 19 15.40 -22.92 -13.51
N SER A 20 15.63 -23.06 -12.21
CA SER A 20 15.24 -24.21 -11.41
C SER A 20 13.76 -24.14 -11.00
N ILE A 21 13.23 -25.27 -10.53
CA ILE A 21 11.87 -25.34 -9.98
C ILE A 21 11.74 -24.35 -8.82
N LEU A 22 12.72 -24.33 -7.90
CA LEU A 22 12.74 -23.42 -6.76
C LEU A 22 12.63 -21.95 -7.22
N GLN A 23 13.44 -21.52 -8.19
CA GLN A 23 13.38 -20.16 -8.71
C GLN A 23 12.02 -19.82 -9.33
N PHE A 24 11.41 -20.78 -10.04
CA PHE A 24 10.08 -20.62 -10.63
C PHE A 24 8.99 -20.47 -9.56
N THR A 25 9.09 -21.21 -8.46
CA THR A 25 8.08 -21.17 -7.38
C THR A 25 8.08 -19.89 -6.56
N THR A 26 9.14 -19.07 -6.60
CA THR A 26 9.22 -17.82 -5.81
C THR A 26 8.12 -16.79 -6.09
N TRP A 27 7.29 -16.97 -7.11
CA TRP A 27 6.15 -16.10 -7.43
C TRP A 27 4.88 -16.45 -6.66
N ASP A 28 4.82 -17.64 -6.07
CA ASP A 28 3.65 -18.19 -5.41
C ASP A 28 4.05 -18.76 -4.04
N ALA A 29 3.37 -18.29 -2.99
CA ALA A 29 3.72 -18.64 -1.62
C ALA A 29 3.57 -20.15 -1.35
N GLN A 30 2.51 -20.78 -1.88
CA GLN A 30 2.24 -22.19 -1.65
C GLN A 30 3.25 -23.07 -2.37
N LEU A 31 3.49 -22.80 -3.67
CA LEU A 31 4.46 -23.56 -4.45
C LEU A 31 5.87 -23.45 -3.88
N PHE A 32 6.25 -22.25 -3.40
CA PHE A 32 7.53 -22.06 -2.77
C PHE A 32 7.62 -22.84 -1.46
N GLN A 33 6.58 -22.80 -0.62
CA GLN A 33 6.56 -23.54 0.64
C GLN A 33 6.68 -25.05 0.40
N ASP A 34 5.99 -25.61 -0.60
CA ASP A 34 6.08 -27.02 -0.94
C ASP A 34 7.50 -27.42 -1.35
N CYS A 35 8.23 -26.54 -2.06
CA CYS A 35 9.64 -26.76 -2.36
C CYS A 35 10.53 -26.58 -1.13
N TRP A 36 10.23 -25.57 -0.31
CA TRP A 36 11.00 -25.23 0.88
C TRP A 36 10.97 -26.34 1.93
N GLU A 37 9.80 -26.90 2.23
CA GLU A 37 9.63 -28.02 3.18
C GLU A 37 10.48 -29.25 2.81
N ARG A 38 10.74 -29.44 1.52
CA ARG A 38 11.57 -30.55 1.02
C ARG A 38 13.07 -30.25 1.08
N LEU A 39 13.44 -28.97 1.02
CA LEU A 39 14.83 -28.51 1.09
C LEU A 39 15.29 -28.22 2.53
N ARG A 40 14.37 -27.78 3.41
CA ARG A 40 14.64 -27.38 4.80
C ARG A 40 15.37 -28.45 5.63
N PRO A 41 15.13 -29.77 5.48
CA PRO A 41 15.86 -30.79 6.24
C PRO A 41 17.31 -31.02 5.77
N ILE A 42 17.69 -30.51 4.59
CA ILE A 42 18.98 -30.80 3.94
C ILE A 42 19.81 -29.50 3.87
N PRO A 43 20.58 -29.15 4.92
CA PRO A 43 21.30 -27.89 5.01
C PRO A 43 22.46 -27.77 4.01
N GLU A 44 22.97 -28.88 3.49
CA GLU A 44 24.09 -28.91 2.54
C GLU A 44 23.70 -28.37 1.16
N ILE A 45 22.39 -28.30 0.86
CA ILE A 45 21.90 -27.75 -0.40
C ILE A 45 21.99 -26.22 -0.36
N SER A 46 22.94 -25.68 -1.14
CA SER A 46 23.10 -24.25 -1.37
C SER A 46 21.88 -23.64 -2.07
N LEU A 47 21.43 -22.48 -1.59
CA LEU A 47 20.38 -21.67 -2.20
C LEU A 47 20.94 -20.56 -3.11
N SER A 48 22.20 -20.66 -3.54
CA SER A 48 22.87 -19.64 -4.37
C SER A 48 22.19 -19.38 -5.73
N THR A 49 21.22 -20.23 -6.12
CA THR A 49 20.36 -20.00 -7.28
C THR A 49 19.35 -18.88 -7.07
N LEU A 50 19.02 -18.51 -5.83
CA LEU A 50 18.07 -17.43 -5.55
C LEU A 50 18.75 -16.08 -5.75
N GLY A 51 18.45 -15.44 -6.88
CA GLY A 51 18.98 -14.14 -7.24
C GLY A 51 18.12 -12.97 -6.73
N PRO A 52 18.48 -11.72 -7.09
CA PRO A 52 17.75 -10.53 -6.68
C PRO A 52 16.27 -10.53 -7.09
N ARG A 53 15.94 -11.16 -8.24
CA ARG A 53 14.57 -11.27 -8.73
C ARG A 53 13.73 -12.19 -7.84
N GLU A 54 14.30 -13.32 -7.45
CA GLU A 54 13.69 -14.31 -6.58
C GLU A 54 13.51 -13.74 -5.17
N ILE A 55 14.55 -13.11 -4.60
CA ILE A 55 14.49 -12.42 -3.30
C ILE A 55 13.35 -11.39 -3.28
N ARG A 56 13.26 -10.54 -4.31
CA ARG A 56 12.19 -9.55 -4.44
C ARG A 56 10.79 -10.19 -4.44
N ASN A 57 10.63 -11.38 -5.01
CA ASN A 57 9.33 -12.06 -5.00
C ASN A 57 9.02 -12.70 -3.66
N LEU A 58 10.03 -13.29 -2.99
CA LEU A 58 9.89 -13.85 -1.65
C LEU A 58 9.43 -12.80 -0.64
N CYS A 59 9.96 -11.56 -0.72
CA CYS A 59 9.51 -10.45 0.11
C CYS A 59 8.00 -10.16 0.04
N LYS A 60 7.28 -10.63 -0.99
CA LYS A 60 5.84 -10.41 -1.13
C LYS A 60 4.98 -11.30 -0.23
N PHE A 61 5.56 -12.33 0.37
CA PHE A 61 4.81 -13.29 1.21
C PHE A 61 5.61 -13.89 2.36
N ALA A 62 6.95 -13.80 2.36
CA ALA A 62 7.76 -14.33 3.45
C ALA A 62 7.39 -13.64 4.77
N ASP A 63 7.31 -14.44 5.83
CA ASP A 63 7.23 -13.99 7.21
C ASP A 63 8.62 -13.98 7.86
N GLU A 64 8.68 -13.57 9.13
CA GLU A 64 9.94 -13.48 9.87
C GLU A 64 10.64 -14.83 10.01
N ASP A 65 9.89 -15.92 10.21
CA ASP A 65 10.44 -17.26 10.36
C ASP A 65 11.11 -17.71 9.06
N LEU A 66 10.41 -17.61 7.93
CA LEU A 66 10.99 -17.94 6.63
C LEU A 66 12.19 -17.03 6.31
N ALA A 67 12.10 -15.74 6.62
CA ALA A 67 13.21 -14.81 6.41
C ALA A 67 14.46 -15.21 7.21
N ASN A 68 14.29 -15.59 8.47
CA ASN A 68 15.39 -16.06 9.32
C ASN A 68 15.96 -17.39 8.85
N GLN A 69 15.11 -18.34 8.44
CA GLN A 69 15.56 -19.62 7.90
C GLN A 69 16.36 -19.45 6.60
N LEU A 70 15.90 -18.58 5.69
CA LEU A 70 16.62 -18.24 4.46
C LEU A 70 17.94 -17.54 4.75
N LEU A 71 17.95 -16.61 5.73
CA LEU A 71 19.16 -15.91 6.16
C LEU A 71 20.20 -16.89 6.72
N HIS A 72 19.80 -17.88 7.52
CA HIS A 72 20.69 -18.95 7.99
C HIS A 72 21.29 -19.78 6.85
N ARG A 73 20.66 -19.79 5.67
CA ARG A 73 21.17 -20.40 4.45
C ARG A 73 21.85 -19.42 3.48
N GLY A 74 22.19 -18.23 3.95
CA GLY A 74 22.92 -17.21 3.18
C GLY A 74 22.05 -16.41 2.21
N VAL A 75 20.73 -16.49 2.29
CA VAL A 75 19.80 -15.72 1.45
C VAL A 75 19.22 -14.58 2.29
N ASP A 76 19.78 -13.38 2.11
CA ASP A 76 19.33 -12.21 2.85
C ASP A 76 18.23 -11.45 2.11
N LEU A 77 16.99 -11.55 2.59
CA LEU A 77 15.85 -10.81 2.04
C LEU A 77 15.96 -9.29 2.19
N GLY A 78 16.72 -8.83 3.20
CA GLY A 78 16.98 -7.42 3.45
C GLY A 78 18.05 -6.82 2.54
N SER A 79 18.75 -7.65 1.77
CA SER A 79 19.83 -7.17 0.89
C SER A 79 19.29 -6.19 -0.17
N PRO A 80 19.98 -5.05 -0.39
CA PRO A 80 19.57 -4.09 -1.40
C PRO A 80 19.70 -4.70 -2.80
N HIS A 81 18.77 -4.35 -3.68
CA HIS A 81 18.83 -4.85 -5.05
C HIS A 81 20.03 -4.24 -5.78
N PRO A 82 20.89 -5.04 -6.46
CA PRO A 82 22.18 -4.59 -6.97
C PRO A 82 22.09 -3.44 -7.99
N ASN A 83 20.99 -3.35 -8.73
CA ASN A 83 20.81 -2.32 -9.76
C ASN A 83 20.38 -0.94 -9.23
N ASN A 84 19.74 -0.85 -8.05
CA ASN A 84 19.21 0.41 -7.53
C ASN A 84 19.61 0.71 -6.08
N GLY A 85 20.30 -0.22 -5.40
CA GLY A 85 20.79 -0.04 -4.04
C GLY A 85 19.69 0.02 -2.97
N LEU A 86 18.42 -0.18 -3.33
CA LEU A 86 17.29 -0.04 -2.41
C LEU A 86 16.84 -1.41 -1.88
N PRO A 87 16.58 -1.55 -0.56
CA PRO A 87 15.97 -2.76 -0.01
C PRO A 87 14.54 -2.96 -0.51
N ASN A 88 14.04 -4.19 -0.42
CA ASN A 88 12.72 -4.60 -0.94
C ASN A 88 11.51 -4.11 -0.13
N TRP A 89 11.61 -2.99 0.59
CA TRP A 89 10.55 -2.39 1.41
C TRP A 89 9.18 -2.34 0.68
N HIS A 90 9.18 -1.89 -0.57
CA HIS A 90 7.98 -1.80 -1.41
C HIS A 90 7.28 -3.14 -1.65
N GLN A 91 8.01 -4.26 -1.63
CA GLN A 91 7.43 -5.59 -1.84
C GLN A 91 6.69 -6.08 -0.61
N LEU A 92 7.12 -5.68 0.59
CA LEU A 92 6.46 -6.02 1.85
C LEU A 92 5.02 -5.52 1.85
N LEU A 93 4.76 -4.35 1.26
CA LEU A 93 3.43 -3.75 1.12
C LEU A 93 2.48 -4.50 0.16
N ARG A 94 2.91 -5.65 -0.39
CA ARG A 94 2.04 -6.60 -1.10
C ARG A 94 1.50 -7.71 -0.19
N GLN A 95 2.05 -7.86 1.01
CA GLN A 95 1.58 -8.81 2.01
C GLN A 95 0.23 -8.35 2.58
N GLN A 96 -0.59 -9.31 3.00
CA GLN A 96 -1.84 -9.00 3.72
C GLN A 96 -1.55 -8.32 5.07
N ASN A 97 -0.50 -8.76 5.76
CA ASN A 97 -0.01 -8.14 6.99
C ASN A 97 1.50 -7.88 6.87
N PRO A 98 1.91 -6.67 6.42
CA PRO A 98 3.32 -6.36 6.21
C PRO A 98 4.09 -6.06 7.51
N GLU A 99 3.39 -5.79 8.62
CA GLU A 99 4.00 -5.25 9.84
C GLU A 99 5.15 -6.09 10.43
N PRO A 100 5.04 -7.43 10.54
CA PRO A 100 6.14 -8.27 11.03
C PRO A 100 7.42 -8.10 10.19
N MET A 101 7.28 -8.15 8.87
CA MET A 101 8.43 -8.00 7.98
C MET A 101 8.95 -6.56 7.92
N LEU A 102 8.10 -5.55 8.06
CA LEU A 102 8.53 -4.16 8.20
C LEU A 102 9.41 -3.99 9.45
N ARG A 103 9.01 -4.58 10.59
CA ARG A 103 9.82 -4.60 11.82
C ARG A 103 11.11 -5.39 11.63
N TRP A 104 11.07 -6.52 10.94
CA TRP A 104 12.27 -7.30 10.64
C TRP A 104 13.29 -6.50 9.82
N PHE A 105 12.85 -5.80 8.75
CA PHE A 105 13.71 -4.92 7.98
C PHE A 105 14.27 -3.77 8.83
N TRP A 106 13.40 -3.15 9.64
CA TRP A 106 13.77 -2.04 10.52
C TRP A 106 14.81 -2.41 11.57
N SER A 107 14.66 -3.58 12.20
CA SER A 107 15.58 -4.08 13.24
C SER A 107 17.04 -4.25 12.75
N ARG A 108 17.24 -4.23 11.43
CA ARG A 108 18.53 -4.41 10.76
C ARG A 108 19.11 -3.10 10.26
N ASN A 109 18.69 -1.97 10.84
CA ASN A 109 19.15 -0.61 10.53
C ASN A 109 19.04 -0.24 9.04
N GLN A 110 18.02 -0.77 8.36
CA GLN A 110 17.73 -0.39 6.98
C GLN A 110 16.99 0.97 6.99
N GLU A 111 17.47 1.92 6.20
CA GLU A 111 16.81 3.21 6.04
C GLU A 111 15.45 3.03 5.34
N LEU A 112 14.42 3.71 5.85
CA LEU A 112 13.11 3.74 5.20
C LEU A 112 13.21 4.56 3.89
N PRO A 113 12.68 4.05 2.77
CA PRO A 113 12.55 4.85 1.56
C PRO A 113 11.66 6.07 1.81
N ARG A 114 12.08 7.21 1.25
CA ARG A 114 11.40 8.51 1.44
C ARG A 114 10.02 8.60 0.81
N ASP A 115 9.61 7.63 0.00
CA ASP A 115 8.32 7.55 -0.69
C ASP A 115 7.45 6.37 -0.21
N LEU A 116 7.90 5.67 0.84
CA LEU A 116 7.29 4.41 1.25
C LEU A 116 5.86 4.62 1.78
N LEU A 117 5.59 5.76 2.46
CA LEU A 117 4.25 6.05 2.96
C LEU A 117 3.29 6.29 1.80
N THR A 118 3.67 7.15 0.85
CA THR A 118 2.89 7.39 -0.38
C THR A 118 2.65 6.08 -1.13
N TYR A 119 3.65 5.21 -1.22
CA TYR A 119 3.48 3.91 -1.87
C TYR A 119 2.48 3.01 -1.12
N ALA A 120 2.52 2.98 0.22
CA ALA A 120 1.55 2.24 1.02
C ALA A 120 0.12 2.75 0.79
N VAL A 121 -0.07 4.07 0.70
CA VAL A 121 -1.37 4.69 0.36
C VAL A 121 -1.83 4.29 -1.04
N ARG A 122 -0.95 4.38 -2.05
CA ARG A 122 -1.27 3.96 -3.43
C ARG A 122 -1.78 2.53 -3.51
N ARG A 123 -1.21 1.66 -2.66
CA ARG A 123 -1.57 0.23 -2.57
C ARG A 123 -2.78 -0.05 -1.69
N ASN A 124 -3.39 0.96 -1.06
CA ASN A 124 -4.44 0.80 -0.05
C ASN A 124 -4.01 -0.14 1.10
N CYS A 125 -2.72 -0.11 1.44
CA CYS A 125 -2.15 -0.96 2.48
C CYS A 125 -2.30 -0.28 3.83
N VAL A 126 -3.46 -0.44 4.48
CA VAL A 126 -3.79 0.21 5.77
C VAL A 126 -2.74 -0.11 6.84
N ALA A 127 -2.44 -1.39 7.07
CA ALA A 127 -1.48 -1.81 8.09
C ALA A 127 -0.06 -1.26 7.79
N GLY A 128 0.35 -1.25 6.52
CA GLY A 128 1.61 -0.65 6.11
C GLY A 128 1.65 0.86 6.36
N ALA A 129 0.63 1.60 5.91
CA ALA A 129 0.54 3.04 6.11
C ALA A 129 0.52 3.42 7.60
N LYS A 130 -0.21 2.64 8.42
CA LYS A 130 -0.21 2.77 9.88
C LYS A 130 1.18 2.56 10.45
N TRP A 131 1.88 1.50 10.09
CA TRP A 131 3.21 1.29 10.65
C TRP A 131 4.19 2.38 10.19
N ILE A 132 4.24 2.67 8.89
CA ILE A 132 5.19 3.62 8.29
C ILE A 132 5.01 5.04 8.84
N SER A 133 3.78 5.51 9.03
CA SER A 133 3.50 6.85 9.58
C SER A 133 4.13 7.07 10.96
N HIS A 134 4.24 6.03 11.81
CA HIS A 134 4.92 6.16 13.11
C HIS A 134 6.46 6.16 13.02
N HIS A 135 7.03 5.83 11.85
CA HIS A 135 8.47 5.60 11.69
C HIS A 135 9.12 6.50 10.63
N THR A 136 8.34 7.28 9.88
CA THR A 136 8.85 8.21 8.85
C THR A 136 8.84 9.65 9.34
N GLU A 137 9.96 10.33 9.14
CA GLU A 137 10.12 11.78 9.36
C GLU A 137 10.04 12.57 8.05
N SER A 138 9.80 11.89 6.91
CA SER A 138 9.82 12.51 5.59
C SER A 138 8.63 13.44 5.37
N HIS A 139 8.89 14.74 5.35
CA HIS A 139 7.83 15.73 5.23
C HIS A 139 7.09 15.69 3.89
N ASP A 140 7.82 15.57 2.80
CA ASP A 140 7.25 15.54 1.46
C ASP A 140 6.40 14.28 1.26
N ASP A 141 6.82 13.14 1.81
CA ASP A 141 6.07 11.87 1.76
C ASP A 141 4.72 11.99 2.48
N TRP A 142 4.71 12.62 3.65
CA TRP A 142 3.47 12.85 4.41
C TRP A 142 2.46 13.69 3.62
N ARG A 143 2.90 14.81 3.02
CA ARG A 143 2.03 15.66 2.19
C ARG A 143 1.50 14.90 0.97
N GLN A 144 2.38 14.15 0.30
CA GLN A 144 2.02 13.41 -0.88
C GLN A 144 1.07 12.25 -0.54
N ALA A 145 1.31 11.53 0.56
CA ALA A 145 0.47 10.43 1.04
C ALA A 145 -0.94 10.90 1.41
N ILE A 146 -1.08 12.04 2.09
CA ILE A 146 -2.41 12.60 2.41
C ILE A 146 -3.15 13.00 1.14
N SER A 147 -2.45 13.65 0.19
CA SER A 147 -3.04 14.07 -1.08
C SER A 147 -3.48 12.87 -1.92
N GLU A 148 -2.65 11.83 -1.96
CA GLU A 148 -2.97 10.56 -2.62
C GLU A 148 -4.16 9.87 -1.94
N ALA A 149 -4.21 9.84 -0.61
CA ALA A 149 -5.35 9.27 0.11
C ALA A 149 -6.64 10.07 -0.15
N ALA A 150 -6.54 11.40 -0.29
CA ALA A 150 -7.66 12.27 -0.61
C ALA A 150 -8.23 12.03 -2.02
N ASP A 151 -7.37 11.79 -3.03
CA ASP A 151 -7.77 11.57 -4.43
C ASP A 151 -8.31 10.16 -4.73
N LYS A 152 -8.37 9.29 -3.72
CA LYS A 152 -8.86 7.92 -3.87
C LYS A 152 -10.32 7.75 -3.44
N THR A 153 -10.99 6.72 -3.92
CA THR A 153 -12.44 6.50 -3.67
C THR A 153 -12.76 5.13 -3.09
N GLU A 154 -11.74 4.29 -2.87
CA GLU A 154 -11.87 3.00 -2.21
C GLU A 154 -11.99 3.14 -0.69
N ARG A 155 -12.67 2.20 -0.03
CA ARG A 155 -12.94 2.24 1.42
C ARG A 155 -11.68 2.33 2.27
N GLU A 156 -10.66 1.54 1.93
CA GLU A 156 -9.35 1.55 2.61
C GLU A 156 -8.69 2.93 2.56
N SER A 157 -8.94 3.71 1.51
CA SER A 157 -8.39 5.06 1.40
C SER A 157 -9.00 6.03 2.41
N ALA A 158 -10.26 5.85 2.82
CA ALA A 158 -10.87 6.66 3.89
C ALA A 158 -10.25 6.34 5.25
N GLU A 159 -9.99 5.06 5.52
CA GLU A 159 -9.32 4.63 6.75
C GLU A 159 -7.89 5.19 6.82
N ILE A 160 -7.12 5.05 5.74
CA ILE A 160 -5.77 5.62 5.64
C ILE A 160 -5.82 7.14 5.78
N PHE A 161 -6.73 7.81 5.07
CA PHE A 161 -6.88 9.27 5.17
C PHE A 161 -7.16 9.71 6.62
N LYS A 162 -8.09 9.05 7.30
CA LYS A 162 -8.39 9.31 8.72
C LYS A 162 -7.15 9.13 9.60
N LEU A 163 -6.42 8.04 9.41
CA LEU A 163 -5.20 7.78 10.16
C LEU A 163 -4.17 8.90 9.97
N LEU A 164 -3.91 9.28 8.72
CA LEU A 164 -2.90 10.29 8.42
C LEU A 164 -3.29 11.68 8.92
N ILE A 165 -4.57 12.04 8.84
CA ILE A 165 -5.09 13.31 9.36
C ILE A 165 -5.02 13.38 10.89
N GLN A 166 -5.34 12.29 11.59
CA GLN A 166 -5.26 12.24 13.06
C GLN A 166 -3.80 12.30 13.55
N GLN A 167 -2.86 11.84 12.74
CA GLN A 167 -1.44 11.86 13.03
C GLN A 167 -0.70 13.04 12.37
N LEU A 168 -1.45 13.98 11.81
CA LEU A 168 -0.89 15.12 11.09
C LEU A 168 0.07 15.89 12.01
N PRO A 169 1.36 15.97 11.69
CA PRO A 169 2.27 16.68 12.58
C PRO A 169 1.91 18.18 12.63
N PRO A 170 2.18 18.88 13.75
CA PRO A 170 1.68 20.25 13.96
C PRO A 170 2.09 21.25 12.87
N GLN A 171 3.29 21.07 12.31
CA GLN A 171 3.87 21.90 11.24
C GLN A 171 3.13 21.83 9.89
N TYR A 172 2.17 20.91 9.71
CA TYR A 172 1.46 20.72 8.43
C TYR A 172 0.08 21.41 8.39
N ARG A 173 -0.35 22.08 9.46
CA ARG A 173 -1.70 22.68 9.53
C ARG A 173 -1.86 23.96 8.72
N ARG A 174 -0.79 24.58 8.24
CA ARG A 174 -0.82 25.77 7.37
C ARG A 174 0.09 25.53 6.17
N ASP A 175 -0.40 25.85 4.97
CA ASP A 175 0.47 25.92 3.79
C ASP A 175 1.20 27.27 3.75
N ASP A 176 2.30 27.34 3.00
CA ASP A 176 3.11 28.56 2.81
C ASP A 176 2.39 29.63 1.96
N MET A 177 1.17 29.32 1.48
CA MET A 177 0.38 30.12 0.52
C MET A 177 -0.88 30.71 1.15
N GLY A 178 -1.09 30.56 2.46
CA GLY A 178 -2.26 31.06 3.18
C GLY A 178 -3.59 30.34 2.87
N ARG A 179 -3.57 29.23 2.12
CA ARG A 179 -4.76 28.37 1.93
C ARG A 179 -4.80 27.33 3.05
N THR A 180 -5.97 27.10 3.63
CA THR A 180 -6.12 26.03 4.63
C THR A 180 -5.97 24.69 3.92
N LEU A 181 -5.08 23.81 4.43
CA LEU A 181 -4.91 22.44 3.95
C LEU A 181 -6.26 21.74 3.76
N SER A 182 -7.19 21.99 4.69
CA SER A 182 -8.58 21.52 4.65
C SER A 182 -9.32 21.87 3.36
N GLY A 183 -9.21 23.11 2.86
CA GLY A 183 -9.87 23.51 1.62
C GLY A 183 -9.32 22.81 0.39
N GLN A 184 -8.00 22.58 0.33
CA GLN A 184 -7.37 21.82 -0.76
C GLN A 184 -7.80 20.36 -0.74
N LEU A 185 -7.77 19.72 0.43
CA LEU A 185 -8.18 18.33 0.59
C LEU A 185 -9.67 18.14 0.27
N LEU A 186 -10.55 19.02 0.76
CA LEU A 186 -11.98 18.97 0.44
C LEU A 186 -12.22 19.11 -1.07
N SER A 187 -11.52 20.04 -1.73
CA SER A 187 -11.61 20.21 -3.19
C SER A 187 -11.20 18.96 -3.94
N THR A 188 -10.09 18.33 -3.55
CA THR A 188 -9.62 17.06 -4.14
C THR A 188 -10.63 15.93 -3.93
N ILE A 189 -11.09 15.74 -2.69
CA ILE A 189 -12.04 14.67 -2.32
C ILE A 189 -13.35 14.80 -3.10
N VAL A 190 -13.97 15.99 -3.07
CA VAL A 190 -15.26 16.24 -3.74
C VAL A 190 -15.09 16.23 -5.25
N GLY A 191 -14.02 16.83 -5.77
CA GLY A 191 -13.72 16.85 -7.19
C GLY A 191 -13.58 15.44 -7.76
N ARG A 192 -12.82 14.58 -7.07
CA ARG A 192 -12.67 13.16 -7.44
C ARG A 192 -14.01 12.43 -7.42
N ALA A 193 -14.77 12.56 -6.35
CA ALA A 193 -16.08 11.90 -6.23
C ALA A 193 -17.04 12.33 -7.36
N CYS A 194 -17.03 13.61 -7.74
CA CYS A 194 -17.84 14.10 -8.85
C CYS A 194 -17.40 13.50 -10.20
N VAL A 195 -16.09 13.35 -10.45
CA VAL A 195 -15.55 12.75 -11.67
C VAL A 195 -15.90 11.26 -11.76
N ASP A 196 -15.71 10.51 -10.67
CA ASP A 196 -15.98 9.07 -10.64
C ASP A 196 -17.49 8.79 -10.74
N SER A 197 -18.34 9.61 -10.09
CA SER A 197 -19.81 9.54 -10.21
C SER A 197 -20.29 9.71 -11.66
N ARG A 198 -19.72 10.68 -12.40
CA ARG A 198 -20.06 10.93 -13.80
C ARG A 198 -19.55 9.82 -14.73
N SER A 199 -18.37 9.27 -14.44
CA SER A 199 -17.76 8.19 -15.24
C SER A 199 -18.53 6.87 -15.13
N ASN A 200 -19.10 6.60 -13.96
CA ASN A 200 -19.93 5.43 -13.71
C ASN A 200 -21.23 5.40 -14.53
N VAL A 201 -21.73 6.54 -15.03
CA VAL A 201 -22.95 6.58 -15.88
C VAL A 201 -22.82 5.75 -17.17
N PHE A 202 -21.59 5.46 -17.62
CA PHE A 202 -21.34 4.76 -18.89
C PHE A 202 -21.34 3.21 -18.81
N LEU A 203 -21.35 2.59 -17.62
CA LEU A 203 -21.21 1.13 -17.47
C LEU A 203 -22.34 0.49 -16.61
N LEU A 204 -23.28 -0.19 -17.29
CA LEU A 204 -24.26 -1.21 -16.81
C LEU A 204 -25.04 -0.96 -15.48
N ARG A 205 -26.33 -0.65 -15.64
CA ARG A 205 -27.36 -0.16 -14.68
C ARG A 205 -27.65 -0.91 -13.37
N LEU A 206 -27.03 -2.05 -13.05
CA LEU A 206 -27.38 -2.83 -11.83
C LEU A 206 -26.27 -2.94 -10.77
N ARG A 207 -25.00 -2.67 -11.11
CA ARG A 207 -23.91 -2.50 -10.11
C ARG A 207 -23.78 -1.05 -9.61
N LEU A 208 -24.37 -0.11 -10.35
CA LEU A 208 -24.16 1.33 -10.21
C LEU A 208 -24.68 1.99 -8.92
N GLN A 209 -25.79 1.51 -8.34
CA GLN A 209 -26.30 2.12 -7.11
C GLN A 209 -25.45 1.75 -5.88
N SER A 210 -24.95 0.52 -5.82
CA SER A 210 -24.03 0.08 -4.78
C SER A 210 -22.70 0.82 -4.87
N ASP A 211 -22.19 1.02 -6.08
CA ASP A 211 -20.93 1.71 -6.31
C ASP A 211 -21.03 3.21 -5.99
N LYS A 212 -22.16 3.85 -6.31
CA LYS A 212 -22.42 5.25 -5.95
C LYS A 212 -22.62 5.46 -4.45
N ALA A 213 -23.38 4.59 -3.77
CA ALA A 213 -23.57 4.69 -2.32
C ALA A 213 -22.24 4.47 -1.58
N CYS A 214 -21.42 3.51 -2.02
CA CYS A 214 -20.07 3.28 -1.48
C CYS A 214 -19.18 4.51 -1.69
N LEU A 215 -19.20 5.11 -2.89
CA LEU A 215 -18.47 6.34 -3.18
C LEU A 215 -18.89 7.50 -2.26
N GLU A 216 -20.19 7.71 -2.08
CA GLU A 216 -20.72 8.73 -1.18
C GLU A 216 -20.29 8.47 0.27
N GLU A 217 -20.41 7.23 0.76
CA GLU A 217 -19.97 6.83 2.11
C GLU A 217 -18.49 7.17 2.34
N VAL A 218 -17.61 6.77 1.41
CA VAL A 218 -16.16 7.04 1.48
C VAL A 218 -15.87 8.53 1.49
N THR A 219 -16.56 9.29 0.64
CA THR A 219 -16.38 10.74 0.49
C THR A 219 -16.84 11.47 1.75
N VAL A 220 -18.02 11.12 2.27
CA VAL A 220 -18.57 11.68 3.51
C VAL A 220 -17.65 11.40 4.70
N GLN A 221 -17.12 10.18 4.82
CA GLN A 221 -16.19 9.83 5.90
C GLN A 221 -14.92 10.71 5.87
N LYS A 222 -14.39 11.02 4.68
CA LYS A 222 -13.23 11.91 4.55
C LYS A 222 -13.57 13.36 4.86
N ILE A 223 -14.75 13.86 4.46
CA ILE A 223 -15.23 15.21 4.83
C ILE A 223 -15.36 15.34 6.35
N GLN A 224 -15.99 14.36 7.00
CA GLN A 224 -16.14 14.31 8.45
C GLN A 224 -14.79 14.29 9.18
N THR A 225 -13.83 13.52 8.65
CA THR A 225 -12.45 13.50 9.16
C THR A 225 -11.80 14.89 9.14
N ILE A 226 -12.03 15.68 8.09
CA ILE A 226 -11.53 17.06 8.01
C ILE A 226 -12.27 17.96 9.00
N HIS A 227 -13.60 17.77 9.15
CA HIS A 227 -14.42 18.56 10.05
C HIS A 227 -13.98 18.40 11.52
N GLU A 228 -13.63 17.17 11.93
CA GLU A 228 -13.07 16.86 13.26
C GLU A 228 -11.79 17.66 13.59
N LEU A 229 -11.10 18.23 12.60
CA LEU A 229 -9.92 19.08 12.83
C LEU A 229 -10.27 20.52 13.26
N ASN A 230 -11.56 20.87 13.39
CA ASN A 230 -12.06 22.22 13.73
C ASN A 230 -11.50 23.30 12.80
N THR A 231 -11.35 22.98 11.51
CA THR A 231 -10.85 23.92 10.50
C THR A 231 -11.99 24.49 9.68
N THR A 232 -12.03 25.81 9.53
CA THR A 232 -12.96 26.50 8.62
C THR A 232 -12.46 26.42 7.18
N ALA A 233 -13.33 26.01 6.26
CA ALA A 233 -13.07 26.01 4.82
C ALA A 233 -14.31 26.48 4.06
N GLU A 234 -14.10 27.18 2.96
CA GLU A 234 -15.19 27.60 2.06
C GLU A 234 -15.60 26.42 1.18
N VAL A 235 -16.86 26.00 1.26
CA VAL A 235 -17.36 24.79 0.55
C VAL A 235 -18.50 25.07 -0.43
N ALA A 236 -18.99 26.30 -0.54
CA ALA A 236 -20.11 26.67 -1.42
C ALA A 236 -19.92 26.19 -2.88
N GLY A 237 -18.72 26.36 -3.46
CA GLY A 237 -18.41 25.89 -4.81
C GLY A 237 -18.43 24.35 -4.93
N MET A 238 -17.94 23.65 -3.92
CA MET A 238 -17.90 22.18 -3.87
C MET A 238 -19.30 21.58 -3.71
N LYS A 239 -20.15 22.24 -2.91
CA LYS A 239 -21.56 21.89 -2.74
C LYS A 239 -22.32 21.90 -4.07
N VAL A 240 -22.16 22.98 -4.86
CA VAL A 240 -22.78 23.08 -6.18
C VAL A 240 -22.30 21.95 -7.11
N GLN A 241 -21.02 21.60 -7.07
CA GLN A 241 -20.47 20.49 -7.86
C GLN A 241 -21.07 19.14 -7.46
N ALA A 242 -21.16 18.86 -6.15
CA ALA A 242 -21.74 17.63 -5.61
C ALA A 242 -23.22 17.48 -5.99
N MET A 243 -24.00 18.57 -5.88
CA MET A 243 -25.41 18.60 -6.33
C MET A 243 -25.55 18.29 -7.81
N GLN A 244 -24.70 18.88 -8.67
CA GLN A 244 -24.72 18.62 -10.11
C GLN A 244 -24.30 17.18 -10.46
N ALA A 245 -23.44 16.56 -9.64
CA ALA A 245 -23.08 15.15 -9.75
C ALA A 245 -24.12 14.20 -9.12
N GLY A 246 -25.19 14.74 -8.53
CA GLY A 246 -26.25 14.01 -7.85
C GLY A 246 -25.77 13.30 -6.58
N LEU A 247 -24.70 13.78 -5.93
CA LEU A 247 -24.12 13.18 -4.74
C LEU A 247 -24.81 13.74 -3.48
N GLN A 248 -25.89 13.09 -3.05
CA GLN A 248 -26.79 13.66 -2.04
C GLN A 248 -26.12 13.69 -0.65
N LEU A 249 -25.58 12.56 -0.18
CA LEU A 249 -24.97 12.50 1.16
C LEU A 249 -23.72 13.39 1.26
N VAL A 250 -22.99 13.55 0.15
CA VAL A 250 -21.84 14.46 0.08
C VAL A 250 -22.29 15.92 0.20
N THR A 251 -23.41 16.28 -0.43
CA THR A 251 -23.98 17.63 -0.32
C THR A 251 -24.40 17.92 1.13
N GLU A 252 -25.10 16.98 1.76
CA GLU A 252 -25.53 17.09 3.17
C GLU A 252 -24.32 17.20 4.12
N ALA A 253 -23.25 16.43 3.88
CA ALA A 253 -22.03 16.51 4.67
C ALA A 253 -21.29 17.85 4.52
N LEU A 254 -21.30 18.47 3.33
CA LEU A 254 -20.73 19.79 3.12
C LEU A 254 -21.58 20.89 3.77
N GLU A 255 -22.91 20.77 3.79
CA GLU A 255 -23.79 21.68 4.53
C GLU A 255 -23.56 21.61 6.04
N ALA A 256 -23.35 20.40 6.57
CA ALA A 256 -22.97 20.21 7.97
C ALA A 256 -21.57 20.79 8.28
N PHE A 257 -20.69 20.89 7.28
CA PHE A 257 -19.34 21.44 7.46
C PHE A 257 -19.34 22.97 7.63
N GLU A 258 -20.30 23.67 7.01
CA GLU A 258 -20.43 25.14 7.11
C GLU A 258 -20.99 25.62 8.46
N ASN A 259 -21.69 24.73 9.19
CA ASN A 259 -22.37 25.02 10.46
C ASN A 259 -21.53 24.59 11.67
#